data_AF-A0A7W0VCC8-F1
#
_entry.id   AF-A0A7W0VCC8-F1
#
_cell.length_a   1.000
_cell.length_b   1.000
_cell.length_c   1.000
_cell.angle_alpha   90.00
_cell.angle_beta   90.00
_cell.angle_gamma   90.00
#
_symmetry.space_group_name_H-M   'P 1'
#
loop_
_entity.id
_entity.type
_entity.pdbx_description
1 polymer ?
#
loop_
_entity_poly.entity_id
_entity_poly.type
_entity_poly.pdbx_seq_one_letter_code
_entity_poly.pdbx_strand_id
1 'polypeptide(L)'
;MKTSLLCLLLSLAACGDNLGTPDGGGGDGGGDGGRDASGTTPTVLSNLPAANALDVALNTGASVTFSEPMDRASLATSFTLKTEAGNTPVAGTVVTNGATAVFWPSARLTMNTPYIATVTTGAKSAGNVALAAEHSWKFTTGTIVGPAQGVNLGTSGNFVLLSKAGIANVPTSMIRGDIGVSPITATAITNLPLTPDGSNQFSTTPEVTGRVYAANYAAPTPSNLTTAISDMETAFSDAASRAPDVTELGAGTIGTTTPAIAPGVYKWSSGLNITTSLILTGSATDVWIFQIAQGLTLSTGVQITLAGGAIPANIYWQVGGAVTVGTGALLQGNVLTLTSATLDTGATLNGRLLAQTAITVRMATIRRPGL
;
A
#
# COMPACT_ATOMS: atom_id res chain seq x y z
N MET A 1 22.81 -10.05 -20.09
CA MET A 1 21.99 -9.35 -19.08
C MET A 1 20.56 -9.33 -19.56
N LYS A 2 19.72 -10.26 -19.09
CA LYS A 2 18.28 -10.24 -19.38
C LYS A 2 17.62 -9.44 -18.25
N THR A 3 17.30 -8.19 -18.53
CA THR A 3 16.50 -7.33 -17.65
C THR A 3 15.11 -7.95 -17.55
N SER A 4 14.78 -8.51 -16.39
CA SER A 4 13.43 -9.01 -16.11
C SER A 4 12.52 -7.79 -15.95
N LEU A 5 11.86 -7.42 -17.04
CA LEU A 5 10.95 -6.29 -17.13
C LEU A 5 9.65 -6.67 -16.41
N LEU A 6 9.41 -6.07 -15.25
CA LEU A 6 8.19 -6.21 -14.47
C LEU A 6 7.05 -5.51 -15.23
N CYS A 7 6.38 -6.23 -16.13
CA CYS A 7 5.22 -5.76 -16.87
C CYS A 7 3.96 -6.38 -16.25
N LEU A 8 3.26 -5.60 -15.43
CA LEU A 8 1.97 -5.98 -14.85
C LEU A 8 0.88 -5.83 -15.93
N LEU A 9 0.67 -6.87 -16.74
CA LEU A 9 -0.42 -6.93 -17.71
C LEU A 9 -1.73 -7.26 -16.98
N LEU A 10 -2.57 -6.25 -16.76
CA LEU A 10 -3.99 -6.45 -16.50
C LEU A 10 -4.67 -6.91 -17.80
N SER A 11 -5.13 -8.15 -17.85
CA SER A 11 -6.11 -8.57 -18.85
C SER A 11 -7.49 -8.64 -18.18
N LEU A 12 -8.39 -7.74 -18.58
CA LEU A 12 -9.83 -7.90 -18.36
C LEU A 12 -10.32 -8.88 -19.42
N ALA A 13 -10.70 -10.09 -19.02
CA ALA A 13 -11.52 -10.97 -19.84
C ALA A 13 -12.96 -10.88 -19.34
N ALA A 14 -13.76 -10.09 -20.05
CA ALA A 14 -15.20 -10.24 -20.04
C ALA A 14 -15.55 -11.45 -20.91
N CYS A 15 -16.20 -12.46 -20.35
CA CYS A 15 -16.96 -13.42 -21.12
C CYS A 15 -18.44 -13.22 -20.77
N GLY A 16 -19.17 -12.63 -21.71
CA GLY A 16 -20.60 -12.88 -21.80
C GLY A 16 -20.81 -14.20 -22.52
N ASP A 17 -21.87 -14.91 -22.19
CA ASP A 17 -22.59 -15.72 -23.16
C ASP A 17 -24.08 -15.71 -22.82
N ASN A 18 -24.84 -15.53 -23.89
CA ASN A 18 -26.29 -15.42 -23.95
C ASN A 18 -26.79 -16.56 -24.83
N LEU A 19 -27.59 -17.49 -24.29
CA LEU A 19 -28.47 -18.36 -25.08
C LEU A 19 -29.75 -18.66 -24.28
N GLY A 20 -30.91 -18.29 -24.85
CA GLY A 20 -32.25 -18.62 -24.35
C GLY A 20 -32.61 -20.11 -24.54
N THR A 21 -33.80 -20.62 -24.24
CA THR A 21 -35.17 -20.04 -24.19
C THR A 21 -36.07 -20.97 -23.31
N PRO A 22 -37.43 -20.87 -23.23
CA PRO A 22 -38.17 -21.05 -21.98
C PRO A 22 -38.86 -22.42 -21.81
N ASP A 23 -39.12 -22.83 -20.57
CA ASP A 23 -40.27 -23.70 -20.29
C ASP A 23 -40.81 -23.46 -18.87
N GLY A 24 -42.12 -23.52 -18.73
CA GLY A 24 -42.87 -23.22 -17.51
C GLY A 24 -43.26 -24.47 -16.71
N GLY A 25 -43.67 -24.25 -15.46
CA GLY A 25 -44.35 -25.26 -14.64
C GLY A 25 -44.04 -25.11 -13.15
N GLY A 26 -45.06 -24.72 -12.37
CA GLY A 26 -44.95 -24.50 -10.93
C GLY A 26 -44.92 -25.78 -10.07
N GLY A 27 -44.65 -25.57 -8.78
CA GLY A 27 -44.75 -26.61 -7.74
C GLY A 27 -44.06 -26.20 -6.45
N ASP A 28 -44.85 -26.10 -5.38
CA ASP A 28 -44.51 -25.65 -4.03
C ASP A 28 -43.48 -26.53 -3.29
N GLY A 29 -42.77 -25.92 -2.33
CA GLY A 29 -42.53 -26.55 -1.02
C GLY A 29 -41.09 -26.84 -0.60
N GLY A 30 -40.63 -26.08 0.41
CA GLY A 30 -39.69 -26.55 1.43
C GLY A 30 -38.20 -26.24 1.18
N GLY A 31 -37.52 -25.75 2.22
CA GLY A 31 -36.06 -25.69 2.22
C GLY A 31 -35.49 -24.62 3.14
N ASP A 32 -35.01 -25.08 4.28
CA ASP A 32 -34.26 -24.35 5.31
C ASP A 32 -33.25 -23.35 4.72
N GLY A 33 -33.27 -22.11 5.22
CA GLY A 33 -32.46 -20.98 4.74
C GLY A 33 -30.98 -21.07 5.12
N GLY A 34 -30.38 -22.25 5.02
CA GLY A 34 -28.94 -22.44 5.01
C GLY A 34 -28.36 -21.75 3.79
N ARG A 35 -27.82 -20.55 4.00
CA ARG A 35 -27.02 -19.85 2.99
C ARG A 35 -25.71 -20.62 2.85
N ASP A 36 -25.74 -21.67 2.06
CA ASP A 36 -24.52 -22.28 1.54
C ASP A 36 -23.84 -21.21 0.69
N ALA A 37 -22.78 -20.62 1.25
CA ALA A 37 -21.87 -19.77 0.51
C ALA A 37 -21.22 -20.64 -0.56
N SER A 38 -21.80 -20.67 -1.76
CA SER A 38 -21.20 -21.28 -2.94
C SER A 38 -20.01 -20.44 -3.38
N GLY A 39 -18.89 -20.57 -2.68
CA GLY A 39 -17.61 -20.01 -3.11
C GLY A 39 -16.99 -20.90 -4.18
N THR A 40 -16.38 -20.28 -5.20
CA THR A 40 -15.51 -20.99 -6.12
C THR A 40 -14.27 -21.49 -5.38
N THR A 41 -13.70 -22.60 -5.83
CA THR A 41 -12.42 -23.06 -5.27
C THR A 41 -11.31 -22.15 -5.80
N PRO A 42 -10.54 -21.48 -4.93
CA PRO A 42 -9.46 -20.62 -5.38
C PRO A 42 -8.41 -21.46 -6.11
N THR A 43 -7.81 -20.88 -7.15
CA THR A 43 -6.71 -21.48 -7.91
C THR A 43 -5.54 -20.50 -8.00
N VAL A 44 -4.33 -21.00 -8.17
CA VAL A 44 -3.14 -20.17 -8.40
C VAL A 44 -3.01 -19.87 -9.89
N LEU A 45 -2.98 -18.59 -10.25
CA LEU A 45 -2.82 -18.12 -11.62
C LEU A 45 -1.34 -17.89 -11.98
N SER A 46 -0.54 -17.36 -11.05
CA SER A 46 0.87 -17.07 -11.29
C SER A 46 1.66 -16.91 -9.99
N ASN A 47 2.97 -17.10 -10.08
CA ASN A 47 3.92 -16.82 -9.00
C ASN A 47 5.14 -16.03 -9.49
N LEU A 48 5.74 -15.26 -8.60
CA LEU A 48 7.06 -14.66 -8.78
C LEU A 48 7.93 -14.87 -7.52
N PRO A 49 9.24 -15.07 -7.60
CA PRO A 49 10.00 -15.35 -8.83
C PRO A 49 9.44 -16.54 -9.60
N ALA A 50 9.65 -16.56 -10.92
CA ALA A 50 9.18 -17.65 -11.76
C ALA A 50 9.76 -19.00 -11.28
N ALA A 51 9.04 -20.09 -11.53
CA ALA A 51 9.52 -21.42 -11.14
C ALA A 51 10.89 -21.71 -11.79
N ASN A 52 11.83 -22.16 -10.97
CA ASN A 52 13.24 -22.41 -11.31
C ASN A 52 14.02 -21.18 -11.80
N ALA A 53 13.57 -19.96 -11.48
CA ALA A 53 14.34 -18.76 -11.75
C ALA A 53 15.70 -18.81 -11.05
N LEU A 54 16.74 -18.36 -11.75
CA LEU A 54 18.10 -18.19 -11.24
C LEU A 54 18.42 -16.70 -11.07
N ASP A 55 19.51 -16.40 -10.37
CA ASP A 55 20.01 -15.04 -10.16
C ASP A 55 18.98 -14.07 -9.54
N VAL A 56 18.07 -14.59 -8.72
CA VAL A 56 17.07 -13.77 -8.04
C VAL A 56 17.76 -12.85 -7.03
N ALA A 57 17.38 -11.57 -7.01
CA ALA A 57 17.96 -10.59 -6.10
C ALA A 57 17.68 -10.93 -4.63
N LEU A 58 18.65 -10.65 -3.74
CA LEU A 58 18.62 -11.06 -2.34
C LEU A 58 17.49 -10.43 -1.50
N ASN A 59 16.91 -9.33 -1.98
CA ASN A 59 15.81 -8.60 -1.34
C ASN A 59 14.45 -8.84 -2.02
N THR A 60 14.30 -9.94 -2.78
CA THR A 60 13.07 -10.27 -3.49
C THR A 60 12.05 -10.94 -2.58
N GLY A 61 10.80 -10.44 -2.60
CA GLY A 61 9.65 -11.13 -2.02
C GLY A 61 9.11 -12.21 -2.94
N ALA A 62 8.63 -13.31 -2.37
CA ALA A 62 7.92 -14.35 -3.11
C ALA A 62 6.43 -13.99 -3.20
N SER A 63 5.87 -13.89 -4.39
CA SER A 63 4.47 -13.53 -4.61
C SER A 63 3.71 -14.61 -5.35
N VAL A 64 2.40 -14.63 -5.10
CA VAL A 64 1.42 -15.53 -5.74
C VAL A 64 0.15 -14.72 -6.03
N THR A 65 -0.47 -14.97 -7.17
CA THR A 65 -1.77 -14.39 -7.55
C THR A 65 -2.77 -15.50 -7.77
N PHE A 66 -3.94 -15.36 -7.14
CA PHE A 66 -5.03 -16.32 -7.15
C PHE A 66 -6.17 -15.88 -8.09
N SER A 67 -7.10 -16.79 -8.38
CA SER A 67 -8.29 -16.52 -9.21
C SER A 67 -9.33 -15.63 -8.53
N GLU A 68 -9.25 -15.46 -7.21
CA GLU A 68 -10.19 -14.69 -6.41
C GLU A 68 -9.51 -14.08 -5.17
N PRO A 69 -10.14 -13.07 -4.51
CA PRO A 69 -9.63 -12.53 -3.27
C PRO A 69 -9.50 -13.57 -2.16
N MET A 70 -8.35 -13.55 -1.48
CA MET A 70 -8.02 -14.51 -0.42
C MET A 70 -8.17 -13.92 0.97
N ASP A 71 -8.42 -14.77 1.96
CA ASP A 71 -8.45 -14.40 3.36
C ASP A 71 -7.04 -14.14 3.89
N ARG A 72 -6.82 -12.95 4.45
CA ARG A 72 -5.50 -12.49 4.90
C ARG A 72 -4.94 -13.34 6.04
N ALA A 73 -5.79 -13.76 6.99
CA ALA A 73 -5.35 -14.48 8.18
C ALA A 73 -4.91 -15.92 7.85
N SER A 74 -5.67 -16.60 7.00
CA SER A 74 -5.33 -17.95 6.51
C SER A 74 -4.02 -17.94 5.72
N LEU A 75 -3.82 -16.96 4.81
CA LEU A 75 -2.59 -16.84 4.04
C LEU A 75 -1.38 -16.52 4.90
N ALA A 76 -1.54 -15.70 5.94
CA ALA A 76 -0.45 -15.36 6.86
C ALA A 76 0.18 -16.58 7.56
N THR A 77 -0.57 -17.68 7.69
CA THR A 77 -0.08 -18.93 8.29
C THR A 77 0.19 -20.03 7.27
N SER A 78 -0.31 -19.88 6.04
CA SER A 78 -0.27 -20.91 5.00
C SER A 78 0.72 -20.64 3.87
N PHE A 79 1.25 -19.41 3.76
CA PHE A 79 2.28 -19.05 2.80
C PHE A 79 3.65 -18.94 3.49
N THR A 80 4.56 -19.86 3.15
CA THR A 80 5.88 -19.98 3.77
C THR A 80 7.01 -19.97 2.73
N LEU A 81 8.22 -19.66 3.20
CA LEU A 81 9.46 -19.74 2.42
C LEU A 81 10.51 -20.53 3.23
N LYS A 82 11.19 -21.48 2.58
CA LYS A 82 12.22 -22.32 3.22
C LYS A 82 13.45 -22.46 2.32
N THR A 83 14.61 -22.73 2.88
CA THR A 83 15.76 -23.21 2.10
C THR A 83 15.47 -24.61 1.58
N GLU A 84 15.84 -24.91 0.34
CA GLU A 84 15.70 -26.27 -0.22
C GLU A 84 16.59 -27.25 0.55
N ALA A 85 17.85 -26.88 0.78
CA ALA A 85 18.74 -27.65 1.63
C ALA A 85 18.32 -27.49 3.10
N GLY A 86 18.03 -28.60 3.77
CA GLY A 86 17.76 -28.65 5.22
C GLY A 86 16.36 -28.16 5.65
N ASN A 87 15.50 -27.71 4.74
CA ASN A 87 14.14 -27.24 5.03
C ASN A 87 14.04 -26.15 6.11
N THR A 88 15.05 -25.29 6.22
CA THR A 88 15.11 -24.23 7.23
C THR A 88 14.12 -23.12 6.87
N PRO A 89 13.18 -22.76 7.77
CA PRO A 89 12.26 -21.64 7.54
C PRO A 89 12.97 -20.30 7.42
N VAL A 90 12.55 -19.50 6.44
CA VAL A 90 12.92 -18.08 6.34
C VAL A 90 11.90 -17.27 7.13
N ALA A 91 12.38 -16.40 8.02
CA ALA A 91 11.50 -15.45 8.70
C ALA A 91 11.02 -14.38 7.73
N GLY A 92 9.75 -14.01 7.81
CA GLY A 92 9.15 -13.00 6.95
C GLY A 92 7.69 -12.76 7.25
N THR A 93 7.11 -11.83 6.51
CA THR A 93 5.72 -11.39 6.66
C THR A 93 4.97 -11.60 5.36
N VAL A 94 3.77 -12.15 5.43
CA VAL A 94 2.87 -12.26 4.28
C VAL A 94 1.95 -11.04 4.25
N VAL A 95 1.95 -10.35 3.12
CA VAL A 95 1.10 -9.20 2.84
C VAL A 95 0.13 -9.60 1.75
N THR A 96 -1.17 -9.43 1.99
CA THR A 96 -2.22 -9.84 1.05
C THR A 96 -3.07 -8.64 0.65
N ASN A 97 -3.15 -8.39 -0.66
CA ASN A 97 -4.01 -7.38 -1.27
C ASN A 97 -4.93 -8.06 -2.29
N GLY A 98 -6.20 -8.21 -1.93
CA GLY A 98 -7.19 -8.89 -2.77
C GLY A 98 -6.77 -10.32 -3.10
N ALA A 99 -6.52 -10.57 -4.39
CA ALA A 99 -6.13 -11.88 -4.92
C ALA A 99 -4.60 -12.11 -4.96
N THR A 100 -3.78 -11.14 -4.51
CA THR A 100 -2.32 -11.27 -4.53
C THR A 100 -1.77 -11.33 -3.12
N ALA A 101 -0.86 -12.27 -2.87
CA ALA A 101 -0.11 -12.37 -1.62
C ALA A 101 1.39 -12.31 -1.90
N VAL A 102 2.13 -11.63 -1.02
CA VAL A 102 3.59 -11.52 -1.10
C VAL A 102 4.19 -11.85 0.26
N PHE A 103 5.08 -12.83 0.29
CA PHE A 103 5.97 -13.12 1.40
C PHE A 103 7.23 -12.25 1.30
N TRP A 104 7.41 -11.34 2.24
CA TRP A 104 8.61 -10.51 2.37
C TRP A 104 9.56 -11.11 3.42
N PRO A 105 10.76 -11.56 3.02
CA PRO A 105 11.80 -11.95 3.97
C PRO A 105 12.17 -10.78 4.89
N SER A 106 12.31 -11.05 6.20
CA SER A 106 12.67 -10.02 7.19
C SER A 106 14.15 -9.62 7.16
N ALA A 107 14.97 -10.43 6.49
CA ALA A 107 16.37 -10.18 6.19
C ALA A 107 16.66 -10.56 4.74
N ARG A 108 17.76 -10.03 4.19
CA ARG A 108 18.23 -10.44 2.86
C ARG A 108 18.43 -11.95 2.81
N LEU A 109 17.94 -12.57 1.74
CA LEU A 109 18.16 -13.97 1.47
C LEU A 109 19.65 -14.25 1.27
N THR A 110 20.06 -15.48 1.57
CA THR A 110 21.45 -15.93 1.41
C THR A 110 21.79 -16.03 -0.07
N MET A 111 23.01 -15.65 -0.45
CA MET A 111 23.48 -15.69 -1.84
C MET A 111 23.57 -17.12 -2.38
N ASN A 112 23.38 -17.29 -3.69
CA ASN A 112 23.52 -18.58 -4.40
C ASN A 112 22.75 -19.75 -3.74
N THR A 113 21.61 -19.45 -3.13
CA THR A 113 20.86 -20.40 -2.30
C THR A 113 19.50 -20.71 -2.93
N PRO A 114 19.16 -22.00 -3.12
CA PRO A 114 17.83 -22.39 -3.55
C PRO A 114 16.80 -22.28 -2.40
N TYR A 115 15.66 -21.66 -2.72
CA TYR A 115 14.52 -21.52 -1.83
C TYR A 115 13.27 -22.16 -2.44
N ILE A 116 12.40 -22.64 -1.56
CA ILE A 116 11.08 -23.19 -1.89
C ILE A 116 10.02 -22.33 -1.20
N ALA A 117 9.16 -21.73 -2.01
CA ALA A 117 7.98 -21.02 -1.57
C ALA A 117 6.79 -21.99 -1.64
N THR A 118 5.95 -21.99 -0.61
CA THR A 118 4.82 -22.93 -0.50
C THR A 118 3.59 -22.24 0.05
N VAL A 119 2.47 -22.38 -0.66
CA VAL A 119 1.12 -22.05 -0.20
C VAL A 119 0.38 -23.36 0.04
N THR A 120 0.08 -23.65 1.30
CA THR A 120 -0.61 -24.89 1.70
C THR A 120 -2.13 -24.81 1.45
N THR A 121 -2.82 -25.94 1.56
CA THR A 121 -4.29 -26.03 1.53
C THR A 121 -4.98 -25.32 2.71
N GLY A 122 -4.21 -24.85 3.70
CA GLY A 122 -4.72 -23.98 4.77
C GLY A 122 -5.12 -22.59 4.27
N ALA A 123 -4.62 -22.16 3.11
CA ALA A 123 -5.00 -20.89 2.50
C ALA A 123 -6.45 -20.94 2.00
N LYS A 124 -7.23 -19.93 2.33
CA LYS A 124 -8.66 -19.87 1.99
C LYS A 124 -9.02 -18.59 1.25
N SER A 125 -10.06 -18.67 0.43
CA SER A 125 -10.69 -17.48 -0.14
C SER A 125 -11.41 -16.65 0.94
N ALA A 126 -11.78 -15.41 0.61
CA ALA A 126 -12.61 -14.59 1.48
C ALA A 126 -13.98 -15.26 1.79
N GLY A 127 -14.43 -16.19 0.93
CA GLY A 127 -15.60 -17.05 1.15
C GLY A 127 -15.34 -18.30 2.01
N ASN A 128 -14.17 -18.41 2.65
CA ASN A 128 -13.75 -19.53 3.50
C ASN A 128 -13.61 -20.88 2.75
N VAL A 129 -13.40 -20.86 1.44
CA VAL A 129 -13.12 -22.06 0.63
C VAL A 129 -11.61 -22.27 0.54
N ALA A 130 -11.15 -23.48 0.88
CA ALA A 130 -9.72 -23.82 0.88
C ALA A 130 -9.15 -24.02 -0.53
N LEU A 131 -7.85 -23.75 -0.69
CA LEU A 131 -7.09 -24.10 -1.88
C LEU A 131 -7.13 -25.62 -2.10
N ALA A 132 -7.44 -26.06 -3.33
CA ALA A 132 -7.63 -27.49 -3.64
C ALA A 132 -6.39 -28.36 -3.40
N ALA A 133 -5.22 -27.80 -3.69
CA ALA A 133 -3.94 -28.50 -3.57
C ALA A 133 -2.85 -27.51 -3.15
N GLU A 134 -1.83 -28.02 -2.48
CA GLU A 134 -0.64 -27.22 -2.18
C GLU A 134 0.00 -26.71 -3.48
N HIS A 135 0.42 -25.45 -3.47
CA HIS A 135 1.22 -24.86 -4.54
C HIS A 135 2.62 -24.57 -4.02
N SER A 136 3.63 -25.18 -4.63
CA SER A 136 5.02 -24.99 -4.26
C SER A 136 5.88 -24.75 -5.51
N TRP A 137 6.82 -23.80 -5.40
CA TRP A 137 7.78 -23.52 -6.45
C TRP A 137 9.15 -23.16 -5.90
N LYS A 138 10.17 -23.43 -6.71
CA LYS A 138 11.57 -23.19 -6.39
C LYS A 138 12.10 -21.94 -7.12
N PHE A 139 13.02 -21.23 -6.49
CA PHE A 139 13.90 -20.27 -7.16
C PHE A 139 15.28 -20.25 -6.49
N THR A 140 16.29 -19.70 -7.16
CA THR A 140 17.66 -19.62 -6.65
C THR A 140 18.14 -18.16 -6.68
N THR A 141 18.62 -17.70 -5.53
CA THR A 141 19.20 -16.36 -5.41
C THR A 141 20.54 -16.26 -6.13
N GLY A 142 20.87 -15.08 -6.63
CA GLY A 142 22.20 -14.76 -7.15
C GLY A 142 23.07 -14.11 -6.09
N THR A 143 23.78 -13.06 -6.48
CA THR A 143 24.70 -12.29 -5.62
C THR A 143 24.34 -10.82 -5.49
N ILE A 144 23.31 -10.34 -6.21
CA ILE A 144 22.96 -8.92 -6.25
C ILE A 144 21.81 -8.58 -5.31
N VAL A 145 21.88 -7.38 -4.73
CA VAL A 145 20.72 -6.72 -4.14
C VAL A 145 20.08 -5.89 -5.26
N GLY A 146 18.81 -6.13 -5.54
CA GLY A 146 18.07 -5.39 -6.56
C GLY A 146 17.62 -4.03 -6.02
N PRO A 147 17.12 -3.13 -6.88
CA PRO A 147 16.49 -1.91 -6.42
C PRO A 147 15.33 -2.23 -5.47
N ALA A 148 15.09 -1.35 -4.50
CA ALA A 148 13.93 -1.49 -3.63
C ALA A 148 12.65 -1.55 -4.47
N GLN A 149 11.72 -2.43 -4.10
CA GLN A 149 10.45 -2.60 -4.81
C GLN A 149 9.42 -1.63 -4.24
N GLY A 150 8.61 -0.99 -5.09
CA GLY A 150 7.56 -0.07 -4.66
C GLY A 150 6.53 -0.72 -3.72
N VAL A 151 5.79 0.10 -2.98
CA VAL A 151 4.69 -0.33 -2.10
C VAL A 151 3.39 -0.23 -2.88
N ASN A 152 2.63 -1.33 -2.95
CA ASN A 152 1.36 -1.33 -3.66
C ASN A 152 0.27 -0.65 -2.82
N LEU A 153 -0.13 0.56 -3.21
CA LEU A 153 -1.18 1.33 -2.53
C LEU A 153 -2.60 0.82 -2.82
N GLY A 154 -2.79 -0.06 -3.80
CA GLY A 154 -4.12 -0.47 -4.26
C GLY A 154 -5.01 0.73 -4.58
N THR A 155 -6.28 0.64 -4.19
CA THR A 155 -7.27 1.71 -4.37
C THR A 155 -7.02 2.93 -3.46
N SER A 156 -6.25 2.81 -2.38
CA SER A 156 -5.83 3.97 -1.57
C SER A 156 -4.96 4.95 -2.38
N GLY A 157 -4.26 4.45 -3.41
CA GLY A 157 -3.49 5.25 -4.35
C GLY A 157 -4.33 6.25 -5.17
N ASN A 158 -5.66 6.08 -5.20
CA ASN A 158 -6.61 6.99 -5.83
C ASN A 158 -6.94 8.21 -4.99
N PHE A 159 -6.39 8.34 -3.78
CA PHE A 159 -6.63 9.48 -2.88
C PHE A 159 -5.35 10.25 -2.62
N VAL A 160 -5.48 11.57 -2.48
CA VAL A 160 -4.40 12.45 -2.02
C VAL A 160 -4.44 12.62 -0.51
N LEU A 161 -5.63 12.63 0.09
CA LEU A 161 -5.85 12.50 1.54
C LEU A 161 -6.83 11.35 1.79
N LEU A 162 -6.47 10.38 2.63
CA LEU A 162 -7.37 9.30 3.05
C LEU A 162 -7.23 9.10 4.56
N SER A 163 -8.35 9.10 5.29
CA SER A 163 -8.34 9.05 6.75
C SER A 163 -9.45 8.19 7.33
N LYS A 164 -9.20 7.57 8.50
CA LYS A 164 -10.24 6.84 9.25
C LYS A 164 -11.06 7.69 10.21
N ALA A 165 -10.48 8.77 10.73
CA ALA A 165 -11.04 9.55 11.85
C ALA A 165 -11.28 11.04 11.55
N GLY A 166 -11.10 11.48 10.30
CA GLY A 166 -11.52 12.81 9.86
C GLY A 166 -10.41 13.61 9.19
N ILE A 167 -10.83 14.64 8.46
CA ILE A 167 -9.95 15.60 7.78
C ILE A 167 -10.38 17.00 8.23
N ALA A 168 -9.52 17.65 9.01
CA ALA A 168 -9.73 19.03 9.44
C ALA A 168 -8.89 19.97 8.57
N ASN A 169 -9.53 21.02 8.05
CA ASN A 169 -8.85 22.08 7.31
C ASN A 169 -8.78 23.36 8.16
N VAL A 170 -7.71 24.14 7.99
CA VAL A 170 -7.67 25.55 8.37
C VAL A 170 -7.45 26.32 7.08
N PRO A 171 -8.52 26.86 6.47
CA PRO A 171 -8.48 27.46 5.14
C PRO A 171 -7.49 28.63 5.01
N THR A 172 -7.02 28.97 3.81
CA THR A 172 -7.33 28.30 2.53
C THR A 172 -6.19 27.38 2.11
N SER A 173 -6.47 26.09 2.00
CA SER A 173 -5.57 25.07 1.45
C SER A 173 -5.81 24.88 -0.05
N MET A 174 -4.83 24.32 -0.76
CA MET A 174 -4.97 23.87 -2.15
C MET A 174 -4.72 22.37 -2.22
N ILE A 175 -5.77 21.59 -2.45
CA ILE A 175 -5.72 20.13 -2.50
C ILE A 175 -6.00 19.69 -3.94
N ARG A 176 -5.03 19.05 -4.60
CA ARG A 176 -5.18 18.51 -5.97
C ARG A 176 -5.24 16.99 -5.96
N GLY A 177 -6.46 16.47 -6.09
CA GLY A 177 -6.79 15.05 -6.06
C GLY A 177 -7.94 14.75 -5.11
N ASP A 178 -8.46 13.53 -5.20
CA ASP A 178 -9.58 13.08 -4.39
C ASP A 178 -9.22 12.91 -2.91
N ILE A 179 -10.16 13.19 -2.02
CA ILE A 179 -10.03 12.98 -0.57
C ILE A 179 -11.14 12.06 -0.04
N GLY A 180 -10.85 11.28 1.00
CA GLY A 180 -11.78 10.29 1.53
C GLY A 180 -11.71 10.12 3.04
N VAL A 181 -12.87 9.88 3.67
CA VAL A 181 -12.94 9.42 5.07
C VAL A 181 -13.81 8.18 5.22
N SER A 182 -13.31 7.17 5.93
CA SER A 182 -14.07 5.95 6.27
C SER A 182 -13.37 5.17 7.40
N PRO A 183 -14.09 4.64 8.41
CA PRO A 183 -15.54 4.46 8.47
C PRO A 183 -16.31 5.69 8.96
N ILE A 184 -15.61 6.76 9.36
CA ILE A 184 -16.26 7.99 9.80
C ILE A 184 -17.01 8.67 8.65
N THR A 185 -18.02 9.47 9.00
CA THR A 185 -18.91 10.13 8.05
C THR A 185 -18.38 11.50 7.62
N ALA A 186 -19.05 12.12 6.65
CA ALA A 186 -18.68 13.42 6.10
C ALA A 186 -18.66 14.54 7.15
N THR A 187 -19.32 14.39 8.30
CA THR A 187 -19.32 15.40 9.37
C THR A 187 -17.95 15.57 10.02
N ALA A 188 -17.05 14.59 9.88
CA ALA A 188 -15.67 14.67 10.33
C ALA A 188 -14.73 15.33 9.30
N ILE A 189 -15.25 15.74 8.15
CA ILE A 189 -14.56 16.63 7.22
C ILE A 189 -14.98 18.05 7.61
N THR A 190 -14.11 18.74 8.33
CA THR A 190 -14.43 20.03 8.96
C THR A 190 -13.71 21.19 8.28
N ASN A 191 -14.36 22.36 8.29
CA ASN A 191 -13.88 23.60 7.65
C ASN A 191 -13.55 23.44 6.15
N LEU A 192 -14.28 22.57 5.48
CA LEU A 192 -14.38 22.51 4.02
C LEU A 192 -15.87 22.62 3.69
N PRO A 193 -16.32 23.67 2.98
CA PRO A 193 -17.72 23.77 2.58
C PRO A 193 -18.00 22.71 1.51
N LEU A 194 -18.69 21.62 1.91
CA LEU A 194 -19.00 20.51 1.03
C LEU A 194 -20.32 20.76 0.31
N THR A 195 -20.31 20.62 -1.02
CA THR A 195 -21.51 20.63 -1.86
C THR A 195 -21.71 19.23 -2.45
N PRO A 196 -22.73 18.46 -2.01
CA PRO A 196 -23.03 17.16 -2.57
C PRO A 196 -23.30 17.23 -4.09
N ASP A 197 -22.84 16.23 -4.82
CA ASP A 197 -23.23 16.02 -6.21
C ASP A 197 -24.68 15.50 -6.31
N GLY A 198 -25.30 15.62 -7.49
CA GLY A 198 -26.67 15.16 -7.74
C GLY A 198 -26.89 13.66 -7.48
N SER A 199 -25.84 12.84 -7.52
CA SER A 199 -25.88 11.41 -7.19
C SER A 199 -25.78 11.11 -5.69
N ASN A 200 -25.40 12.09 -4.85
CA ASN A 200 -25.00 11.92 -3.46
C ASN A 200 -23.86 10.88 -3.24
N GLN A 201 -23.09 10.53 -4.27
CA GLN A 201 -21.94 9.60 -4.15
C GLN A 201 -20.65 10.32 -3.72
N PHE A 202 -20.55 11.62 -3.97
CA PHE A 202 -19.42 12.46 -3.57
C PHE A 202 -19.88 13.90 -3.36
N SER A 203 -18.97 14.72 -2.81
CA SER A 203 -19.14 16.18 -2.70
C SER A 203 -17.98 16.89 -3.40
N THR A 204 -18.15 18.18 -3.67
CA THR A 204 -17.11 19.08 -4.17
C THR A 204 -16.91 20.26 -3.23
N THR A 205 -15.76 20.93 -3.32
CA THR A 205 -15.45 22.14 -2.57
C THR A 205 -14.36 22.95 -3.28
N PRO A 206 -14.34 24.29 -3.21
CA PRO A 206 -13.37 25.11 -3.97
C PRO A 206 -11.89 24.82 -3.70
N GLU A 207 -11.57 24.35 -2.49
CA GLU A 207 -10.19 24.05 -2.07
C GLU A 207 -9.69 22.69 -2.58
N VAL A 208 -10.58 21.84 -3.10
CA VAL A 208 -10.26 20.50 -3.61
C VAL A 208 -10.51 20.45 -5.11
N THR A 209 -9.42 20.42 -5.89
CA THR A 209 -9.47 20.04 -7.32
C THR A 209 -9.54 18.52 -7.39
N GLY A 210 -10.74 17.98 -7.20
CA GLY A 210 -11.01 16.55 -7.09
C GLY A 210 -12.40 16.32 -6.49
N ARG A 211 -12.65 15.09 -6.02
CA ARG A 211 -13.89 14.72 -5.33
C ARG A 211 -13.64 14.42 -3.86
N VAL A 212 -14.63 14.76 -3.03
CA VAL A 212 -14.66 14.44 -1.60
C VAL A 212 -15.57 13.24 -1.40
N TYR A 213 -15.10 12.19 -0.75
CA TYR A 213 -15.86 10.97 -0.47
C TYR A 213 -15.95 10.72 1.04
N ALA A 214 -17.07 10.16 1.49
CA ALA A 214 -17.26 9.79 2.90
C ALA A 214 -18.11 8.52 3.03
N ALA A 215 -17.98 7.82 4.17
CA ALA A 215 -18.61 6.52 4.39
C ALA A 215 -20.15 6.55 4.37
N ASN A 216 -20.79 7.69 4.63
CA ASN A 216 -22.26 7.84 4.63
C ASN A 216 -22.84 8.33 3.30
N TYR A 217 -22.05 8.36 2.22
CA TYR A 217 -22.53 8.71 0.88
C TYR A 217 -23.21 7.52 0.20
N ALA A 218 -23.92 7.80 -0.90
CA ALA A 218 -24.63 6.77 -1.66
C ALA A 218 -23.67 5.72 -2.25
N ALA A 219 -24.17 4.50 -2.46
CA ALA A 219 -23.43 3.44 -3.13
C ALA A 219 -22.98 3.89 -4.54
N PRO A 220 -21.77 3.48 -5.01
CA PRO A 220 -20.86 2.48 -4.41
C PRO A 220 -19.79 3.07 -3.47
N THR A 221 -19.91 4.33 -3.04
CA THR A 221 -18.86 5.02 -2.26
C THR A 221 -18.48 4.31 -0.95
N PRO A 222 -19.41 3.83 -0.11
CA PRO A 222 -19.05 3.19 1.16
C PRO A 222 -18.19 1.93 0.99
N SER A 223 -18.54 1.06 0.02
CA SER A 223 -17.76 -0.15 -0.27
C SER A 223 -16.39 0.18 -0.85
N ASN A 224 -16.33 1.13 -1.79
CA ASN A 224 -15.07 1.57 -2.38
C ASN A 224 -14.11 2.16 -1.34
N LEU A 225 -14.63 2.96 -0.41
CA LEU A 225 -13.82 3.51 0.68
C LEU A 225 -13.38 2.44 1.67
N THR A 226 -14.22 1.45 1.96
CA THR A 226 -13.82 0.30 2.80
C THR A 226 -12.63 -0.43 2.19
N THR A 227 -12.66 -0.69 0.87
CA THR A 227 -11.53 -1.25 0.15
C THR A 227 -10.31 -0.34 0.19
N ALA A 228 -10.47 0.97 -0.04
CA ALA A 228 -9.34 1.91 -0.01
C ALA A 228 -8.67 2.00 1.37
N ILE A 229 -9.43 1.95 2.46
CA ILE A 229 -8.87 1.92 3.82
C ILE A 229 -8.13 0.61 4.07
N SER A 230 -8.70 -0.51 3.64
CA SER A 230 -8.07 -1.82 3.74
C SER A 230 -6.76 -1.92 2.93
N ASP A 231 -6.71 -1.28 1.76
CA ASP A 231 -5.51 -1.20 0.93
C ASP A 231 -4.45 -0.29 1.54
N MET A 232 -4.86 0.81 2.18
CA MET A 232 -3.94 1.68 2.94
C MET A 232 -3.30 0.93 4.11
N GLU A 233 -4.08 0.18 4.90
CA GLU A 233 -3.56 -0.66 6.00
C GLU A 233 -2.59 -1.72 5.48
N THR A 234 -2.94 -2.34 4.35
CA THR A 234 -2.07 -3.33 3.69
C THR A 234 -0.76 -2.71 3.20
N ALA A 235 -0.81 -1.53 2.58
CA ALA A 235 0.36 -0.79 2.13
C ALA A 235 1.27 -0.37 3.32
N PHE A 236 0.67 0.01 4.45
CA PHE A 236 1.41 0.30 5.68
C PHE A 236 2.17 -0.94 6.16
N SER A 237 1.50 -2.09 6.26
CA SER A 237 2.14 -3.35 6.67
C SER A 237 3.18 -3.83 5.66
N ASP A 238 2.94 -3.65 4.36
CA ASP A 238 3.89 -3.92 3.28
C ASP A 238 5.20 -3.15 3.48
N ALA A 239 5.10 -1.83 3.57
CA ALA A 239 6.24 -0.95 3.76
C ALA A 239 7.03 -1.30 5.04
N ALA A 240 6.33 -1.61 6.14
CA ALA A 240 6.92 -1.98 7.42
C ALA A 240 7.65 -3.33 7.40
N SER A 241 7.28 -4.23 6.48
CA SER A 241 7.83 -5.59 6.38
C SER A 241 9.12 -5.71 5.58
N ARG A 242 9.51 -4.66 4.84
CA ARG A 242 10.69 -4.72 3.96
C ARG A 242 11.99 -4.84 4.77
N ALA A 243 12.87 -5.75 4.37
CA ALA A 243 14.20 -5.85 4.98
C ALA A 243 14.98 -4.53 4.81
N PRO A 244 15.52 -3.93 5.88
CA PRO A 244 16.23 -2.65 5.78
C PRO A 244 17.61 -2.81 5.14
N ASP A 245 18.00 -1.81 4.36
CA ASP A 245 19.36 -1.63 3.83
C ASP A 245 20.22 -0.79 4.78
N VAL A 246 19.61 0.19 5.44
CA VAL A 246 20.27 1.10 6.38
C VAL A 246 19.42 1.21 7.64
N THR A 247 20.06 1.11 8.81
CA THR A 247 19.40 1.22 10.11
C THR A 247 19.95 2.41 10.90
N GLU A 248 19.06 3.15 11.56
CA GLU A 248 19.38 4.22 12.52
C GLU A 248 20.26 5.34 11.94
N LEU A 249 20.08 5.66 10.66
CA LEU A 249 20.80 6.77 10.02
C LEU A 249 20.61 8.07 10.80
N GLY A 250 21.71 8.70 11.22
CA GLY A 250 21.68 9.93 12.02
C GLY A 250 21.07 9.75 13.42
N ALA A 251 20.93 8.53 13.92
CA ALA A 251 20.35 8.24 15.25
C ALA A 251 18.98 8.93 15.49
N GLY A 252 18.12 8.93 14.47
CA GLY A 252 16.78 9.53 14.54
C GLY A 252 16.74 11.04 14.28
N THR A 253 17.88 11.66 13.93
CA THR A 253 17.90 13.05 13.41
C THR A 253 18.75 13.12 12.14
N ILE A 254 18.13 13.54 11.03
CA ILE A 254 18.82 13.68 9.75
C ILE A 254 18.78 15.13 9.26
N GLY A 255 19.80 15.48 8.46
CA GLY A 255 19.96 16.79 7.83
C GLY A 255 21.23 17.57 8.21
N THR A 256 21.92 17.24 9.30
CA THR A 256 23.10 18.02 9.75
C THR A 256 24.38 17.72 8.96
N THR A 257 24.51 16.54 8.35
CA THR A 257 25.70 16.09 7.60
C THR A 257 25.42 15.20 6.39
N THR A 258 24.14 14.85 6.12
CA THR A 258 23.74 13.90 5.06
C THR A 258 22.86 14.62 4.02
N PRO A 259 23.45 15.40 3.10
CA PRO A 259 22.67 16.22 2.18
C PRO A 259 21.97 15.39 1.09
N ALA A 260 22.44 14.16 0.81
CA ALA A 260 21.87 13.30 -0.21
C ALA A 260 21.59 11.89 0.32
N ILE A 261 20.38 11.40 0.11
CA ILE A 261 19.94 10.05 0.47
C ILE A 261 19.71 9.25 -0.82
N ALA A 262 20.45 8.15 -0.95
CA ALA A 262 20.34 7.22 -2.07
C ALA A 262 19.07 6.36 -1.97
N PRO A 263 18.63 5.68 -3.05
CA PRO A 263 17.51 4.75 -3.00
C PRO A 263 17.74 3.60 -2.03
N GLY A 264 16.67 3.07 -1.44
CA GLY A 264 16.74 1.92 -0.54
C GLY A 264 15.69 1.93 0.56
N VAL A 265 15.78 0.92 1.44
CA VAL A 265 14.95 0.76 2.63
C VAL A 265 15.72 1.24 3.86
N TYR A 266 15.19 2.25 4.54
CA TYR A 266 15.77 2.85 5.73
C TYR A 266 14.88 2.58 6.94
N LYS A 267 15.48 2.26 8.08
CA LYS A 267 14.74 1.90 9.30
C LYS A 267 15.22 2.65 10.53
N TRP A 268 14.27 3.15 11.30
CA TRP A 268 14.47 3.68 12.64
C TRP A 268 13.52 3.02 13.63
N SER A 269 14.06 2.53 14.74
CA SER A 269 13.33 2.10 15.93
C SER A 269 12.85 3.28 16.79
N SER A 270 13.34 4.48 16.51
CA SER A 270 12.99 5.74 17.13
C SER A 270 12.03 6.57 16.26
N GLY A 271 11.75 7.81 16.70
CA GLY A 271 11.18 8.83 15.83
C GLY A 271 12.25 9.43 14.91
N LEU A 272 11.82 10.04 13.81
CA LEU A 272 12.71 10.71 12.86
C LEU A 272 12.44 12.22 12.86
N ASN A 273 13.47 12.99 13.20
CA ASN A 273 13.47 14.44 13.07
C ASN A 273 14.31 14.86 11.86
N ILE A 274 13.72 15.60 10.93
CA ILE A 274 14.41 16.20 9.80
C ILE A 274 14.52 17.70 10.11
N THR A 275 15.72 18.14 10.48
CA THR A 275 15.94 19.49 11.02
C THR A 275 16.48 20.48 9.99
N THR A 276 16.97 19.97 8.86
CA THR A 276 17.47 20.78 7.73
C THR A 276 17.14 20.08 6.42
N SER A 277 17.14 20.87 5.34
CA SER A 277 16.83 20.40 3.98
C SER A 277 17.77 19.30 3.49
N LEU A 278 17.24 18.34 2.75
CA LEU A 278 17.99 17.24 2.15
C LEU A 278 17.49 16.91 0.75
N ILE A 279 18.29 16.12 0.02
CA ILE A 279 18.02 15.70 -1.36
C ILE A 279 17.84 14.19 -1.37
N LEU A 280 16.79 13.71 -2.04
CA LEU A 280 16.68 12.31 -2.44
C LEU A 280 17.18 12.18 -3.88
N THR A 281 18.25 11.42 -4.08
CA THR A 281 18.95 11.37 -5.38
C THR A 281 18.89 9.97 -5.95
N GLY A 282 18.24 9.82 -7.11
CA GLY A 282 18.17 8.57 -7.86
C GLY A 282 17.36 8.75 -9.14
N SER A 283 17.17 7.68 -9.89
CA SER A 283 16.41 7.65 -11.14
C SER A 283 14.88 7.65 -10.92
N ALA A 284 14.12 7.76 -12.02
CA ALA A 284 12.66 7.70 -11.99
C ALA A 284 12.10 6.30 -11.62
N THR A 285 12.93 5.27 -11.63
CA THR A 285 12.54 3.90 -11.25
C THR A 285 13.01 3.51 -9.86
N ASP A 286 13.85 4.32 -9.25
CA ASP A 286 14.37 4.07 -7.91
C ASP A 286 13.31 4.34 -6.84
N VAL A 287 13.41 3.61 -5.73
CA VAL A 287 12.43 3.59 -4.65
C VAL A 287 13.09 3.89 -3.31
N TRP A 288 12.38 4.66 -2.48
CA TRP A 288 12.73 4.92 -1.09
C TRP A 288 11.61 4.43 -0.19
N ILE A 289 11.96 3.64 0.83
CA ILE A 289 11.04 3.24 1.89
C ILE A 289 11.66 3.62 3.22
N PHE A 290 11.02 4.56 3.93
CA PHE A 290 11.42 5.00 5.25
C PHE A 290 10.48 4.37 6.29
N GLN A 291 11.00 3.43 7.09
CA GLN A 291 10.30 2.77 8.20
C GLN A 291 10.63 3.48 9.51
N ILE A 292 9.65 4.12 10.12
CA ILE A 292 9.82 4.94 11.32
C ILE A 292 8.89 4.40 12.40
N ALA A 293 9.44 3.86 13.48
CA ALA A 293 8.63 3.20 14.51
C ALA A 293 7.77 4.18 15.32
N GLN A 294 8.26 5.41 15.55
CA GLN A 294 7.54 6.46 16.27
C GLN A 294 7.11 7.58 15.30
N GLY A 295 7.15 8.84 15.73
CA GLY A 295 6.73 9.98 14.90
C GLY A 295 7.77 10.44 13.88
N LEU A 296 7.30 11.13 12.84
CA LEU A 296 8.11 11.85 11.85
C LEU A 296 7.86 13.35 11.99
N THR A 297 8.92 14.14 12.16
CA THR A 297 8.83 15.60 12.21
C THR A 297 9.75 16.21 11.18
N LEU A 298 9.20 17.01 10.26
CA LEU A 298 9.97 17.96 9.46
C LEU A 298 9.90 19.33 10.14
N SER A 299 11.06 19.91 10.44
CA SER A 299 11.13 21.25 11.05
C SER A 299 10.63 22.33 10.08
N THR A 300 10.28 23.49 10.63
CA THR A 300 9.87 24.68 9.86
C THR A 300 10.84 24.97 8.72
N GLY A 301 10.30 25.18 7.52
CA GLY A 301 11.06 25.57 6.32
C GLY A 301 11.93 24.47 5.70
N VAL A 302 12.00 23.28 6.27
CA VAL A 302 12.78 22.16 5.72
C VAL A 302 12.26 21.78 4.34
N GLN A 303 13.16 21.64 3.37
CA GLN A 303 12.83 21.26 2.01
C GLN A 303 13.43 19.89 1.68
N ILE A 304 12.58 18.90 1.39
CA ILE A 304 12.99 17.65 0.75
C ILE A 304 12.91 17.85 -0.76
N THR A 305 14.06 17.83 -1.42
CA THR A 305 14.16 18.02 -2.87
C THR A 305 14.57 16.73 -3.56
N LEU A 306 14.29 16.62 -4.86
CA LEU A 306 14.55 15.42 -5.64
C LEU A 306 15.60 15.72 -6.72
N ALA A 307 16.52 14.80 -6.95
CA ALA A 307 17.55 14.89 -7.97
C ALA A 307 17.71 13.56 -8.73
N GLY A 308 18.34 13.60 -9.91
CA GLY A 308 18.63 12.41 -10.71
C GLY A 308 17.44 11.83 -11.50
N GLY A 309 16.27 12.47 -11.41
CA GLY A 309 15.02 11.97 -12.00
C GLY A 309 14.09 11.29 -11.00
N ALA A 310 14.45 11.24 -9.72
CA ALA A 310 13.60 10.72 -8.66
C ALA A 310 12.21 11.38 -8.68
N ILE A 311 11.17 10.57 -8.46
CA ILE A 311 9.77 11.01 -8.49
C ILE A 311 9.10 10.77 -7.13
N PRO A 312 8.18 11.66 -6.69
CA PRO A 312 7.48 11.48 -5.42
C PRO A 312 6.69 10.18 -5.34
N ALA A 313 6.21 9.66 -6.47
CA ALA A 313 5.42 8.43 -6.51
C ALA A 313 6.18 7.20 -5.96
N ASN A 314 7.52 7.20 -6.00
CA ASN A 314 8.35 6.08 -5.55
C ASN A 314 8.94 6.26 -4.14
N ILE A 315 8.49 7.29 -3.41
CA ILE A 315 8.95 7.55 -2.05
C ILE A 315 7.82 7.19 -1.08
N TYR A 316 8.13 6.39 -0.07
CA TYR A 316 7.16 5.88 0.90
C TYR A 316 7.65 6.14 2.32
N TRP A 317 6.82 6.79 3.13
CA TRP A 317 7.06 7.07 4.54
C TRP A 317 6.09 6.23 5.37
N GLN A 318 6.55 5.13 5.94
CA GLN A 318 5.78 4.32 6.87
C GLN A 318 6.09 4.78 8.29
N VAL A 319 5.08 5.32 8.99
CA VAL A 319 5.27 5.99 10.29
C VAL A 319 4.34 5.39 11.34
N GLY A 320 4.89 4.73 12.35
CA GLY A 320 4.15 4.11 13.44
C GLY A 320 3.53 5.11 14.42
N GLY A 321 4.04 6.34 14.46
CA GLY A 321 3.50 7.46 15.22
C GLY A 321 2.92 8.56 14.33
N ALA A 322 2.77 9.76 14.91
CA ALA A 322 2.21 10.91 14.21
C ALA A 322 3.22 11.54 13.24
N VAL A 323 2.71 12.18 12.19
CA VAL A 323 3.51 12.93 11.22
C VAL A 323 3.24 14.42 11.38
N THR A 324 4.30 15.21 11.48
CA THR A 324 4.23 16.68 11.50
C THR A 324 5.12 17.24 10.40
N VAL A 325 4.51 17.95 9.45
CA VAL A 325 5.23 18.74 8.44
C VAL A 325 5.13 20.20 8.86
N GLY A 326 6.23 20.74 9.37
CA GLY A 326 6.26 22.09 9.95
C GLY A 326 5.96 23.20 8.94
N THR A 327 5.71 24.39 9.46
CA THR A 327 5.36 25.60 8.69
C THR A 327 6.30 25.79 7.49
N GLY A 328 5.73 25.94 6.28
CA GLY A 328 6.48 26.18 5.05
C GLY A 328 7.42 25.03 4.61
N ALA A 329 7.39 23.87 5.26
CA ALA A 329 8.22 22.73 4.88
C ALA A 329 7.67 22.01 3.64
N LEU A 330 8.54 21.35 2.88
CA LEU A 330 8.22 20.56 1.70
C LEU A 330 8.54 19.09 1.93
N LEU A 331 7.50 18.26 1.85
CA LEU A 331 7.60 16.80 1.87
C LEU A 331 7.33 16.22 0.47
N GLN A 332 8.14 15.24 0.09
CA GLN A 332 8.00 14.48 -1.16
C GLN A 332 7.65 13.03 -0.80
N GLY A 333 6.58 12.48 -1.38
CA GLY A 333 6.27 11.06 -1.27
C GLY A 333 4.91 10.70 -0.70
N ASN A 334 4.66 9.41 -0.61
CA ASN A 334 3.44 8.83 -0.06
C ASN A 334 3.64 8.58 1.44
N VAL A 335 2.85 9.21 2.29
CA VAL A 335 2.88 9.03 3.74
C VAL A 335 1.80 8.04 4.15
N LEU A 336 2.21 6.98 4.85
CA LEU A 336 1.39 5.94 5.45
C LEU A 336 1.61 6.00 6.97
N THR A 337 0.69 6.64 7.71
CA THR A 337 0.81 6.76 9.18
C THR A 337 -0.24 5.94 9.92
N LEU A 338 0.20 5.30 11.01
CA LEU A 338 -0.66 4.54 11.92
C LEU A 338 -1.56 5.46 12.76
N THR A 339 -1.16 6.71 12.96
CA THR A 339 -1.94 7.66 13.77
C THR A 339 -2.30 8.89 12.93
N SER A 340 -2.00 10.08 13.43
CA SER A 340 -2.41 11.34 12.82
C SER A 340 -1.33 11.95 11.94
N ALA A 341 -1.73 12.83 11.04
CA ALA A 341 -0.81 13.66 10.30
C ALA A 341 -1.25 15.12 10.27
N THR A 342 -0.28 16.03 10.42
CA THR A 342 -0.48 17.47 10.37
C THR A 342 0.44 18.11 9.33
N LEU A 343 -0.14 18.88 8.43
CA LEU A 343 0.59 19.88 7.63
C LEU A 343 0.32 21.25 8.24
N ASP A 344 1.34 21.85 8.84
CA ASP A 344 1.25 23.20 9.38
C ASP A 344 1.21 24.27 8.28
N THR A 345 1.00 25.52 8.71
CA THR A 345 0.74 26.66 7.82
C THR A 345 1.72 26.73 6.64
N GLY A 346 1.19 26.69 5.43
CA GLY A 346 1.99 26.84 4.20
C GLY A 346 2.88 25.64 3.87
N ALA A 347 2.79 24.53 4.62
CA ALA A 347 3.48 23.30 4.27
C ALA A 347 3.01 22.77 2.91
N THR A 348 3.92 22.13 2.19
CA THR A 348 3.66 21.52 0.88
C THR A 348 3.95 20.02 0.91
N LEU A 349 3.02 19.23 0.37
CA LEU A 349 3.20 17.81 0.11
C LEU A 349 2.99 17.53 -1.38
N ASN A 350 4.02 17.04 -2.04
CA ASN A 350 3.90 16.42 -3.36
C ASN A 350 3.86 14.90 -3.14
N GLY A 351 2.66 14.33 -3.13
CA GLY A 351 2.49 13.06 -2.48
C GLY A 351 1.06 12.69 -2.15
N ARG A 352 0.95 11.80 -1.18
CA ARG A 352 -0.31 11.36 -0.58
C ARG A 352 -0.16 11.36 0.93
N LEU A 353 -1.25 11.61 1.64
CA LEU A 353 -1.32 11.50 3.08
C LEU A 353 -2.43 10.51 3.46
N LEU A 354 -2.00 9.33 3.87
CA LEU A 354 -2.86 8.19 4.17
C LEU A 354 -2.72 7.88 5.66
N ALA A 355 -3.74 8.23 6.45
CA ALA A 355 -3.68 8.21 7.91
C ALA A 355 -4.73 7.27 8.51
N GLN A 356 -4.30 6.37 9.40
CA GLN A 356 -5.21 5.47 10.10
C GLN A 356 -5.96 6.13 11.26
N THR A 357 -5.67 7.39 11.61
CA THR A 357 -6.58 8.23 12.40
C THR A 357 -6.97 9.50 11.63
N ALA A 358 -6.55 10.69 12.07
CA ALA A 358 -7.02 11.98 11.55
C ALA A 358 -5.94 12.74 10.79
N ILE A 359 -6.37 13.56 9.83
CA ILE A 359 -5.51 14.47 9.08
C ILE A 359 -5.90 15.91 9.44
N THR A 360 -4.90 16.76 9.69
CA THR A 360 -5.07 18.22 9.81
C THR A 360 -4.22 18.92 8.76
N VAL A 361 -4.81 19.82 7.98
CA VAL A 361 -4.10 20.65 7.00
C VAL A 361 -4.36 22.12 7.25
N ARG A 362 -3.32 22.95 7.22
CA ARG A 362 -3.42 24.38 7.54
C ARG A 362 -2.80 25.20 6.42
N MET A 363 -3.62 25.92 5.66
CA MET A 363 -3.18 26.73 4.51
C MET A 363 -2.14 25.98 3.64
N ALA A 364 -2.34 24.67 3.47
CA ALA A 364 -1.32 23.78 2.97
C ALA A 364 -1.54 23.54 1.47
N THR A 365 -0.46 23.21 0.76
CA THR A 365 -0.54 22.75 -0.64
C THR A 365 -0.31 21.26 -0.71
N ILE A 366 -1.28 20.51 -1.22
CA ILE A 366 -1.17 19.07 -1.40
C ILE A 366 -1.41 18.75 -2.89
N ARG A 367 -0.46 18.06 -3.51
CA ARG A 367 -0.51 17.68 -4.93
C ARG A 367 -0.27 16.20 -5.08
N ARG A 368 -1.16 15.49 -5.78
CA ARG A 368 -0.92 14.10 -6.17
C ARG A 368 0.38 13.99 -7.00
N PRO A 369 1.16 12.91 -6.86
CA PRO A 369 2.34 12.70 -7.71
C PRO A 369 1.96 12.69 -9.20
N GLY A 370 2.72 13.44 -10.01
CA GLY A 370 2.56 13.47 -11.47
C GLY A 370 1.59 14.52 -12.02
N LEU A 371 1.12 15.47 -11.20
CA LEU A 371 0.26 16.61 -11.60
C LEU A 371 0.89 17.98 -11.30
#